data_AF-A0A359FZP4-F1
#
_entry.id   AF-A0A359FZP4-F1
#
_cell.length_a   1.000
_cell.length_b   1.000
_cell.length_c   1.000
_cell.angle_alpha   90.00
_cell.angle_beta   90.00
_cell.angle_gamma   90.00
#
_symmetry.space_group_name_H-M   'P 1'
#
loop_
_entity.id
_entity.type
_entity.pdbx_description
1 polymer ?
#
loop_
_entity_poly.entity_id
_entity_poly.type
_entity_poly.pdbx_seq_one_letter_code
_entity_poly.pdbx_strand_id
1 'polypeptide(L)'
;MATLRFFALKELLGRKPLYIDDLGKLTSDYFGKYVFDKAKMKKYLSREAYSHVMDAIDKGTRVDRKMADQIALGMKAWAIENKATHYTHWFHPLTDATAEKHDAFIELDNAGGVVESLNGKLLVQQEPDASSFPSGGIRNTFEARGY
;
A
#
# COMPACT_ATOMS: atom_id res chain seq x y z
N MET A 1 40.34 -1.88 -11.56
CA MET A 1 39.64 -1.00 -10.59
C MET A 1 39.81 0.50 -10.88
N ALA A 2 41.00 1.01 -11.24
CA ALA A 2 41.18 2.45 -11.50
C ALA A 2 40.39 3.02 -12.71
N THR A 3 40.18 2.23 -13.76
CA THR A 3 39.50 2.66 -15.01
C THR A 3 38.01 2.97 -14.83
N LEU A 4 37.30 2.20 -13.99
CA LEU A 4 35.89 2.41 -13.66
C LEU A 4 35.64 3.78 -13.00
N ARG A 5 36.57 4.22 -12.14
CA ARG A 5 36.50 5.53 -11.49
C ARG A 5 36.59 6.67 -12.51
N PHE A 6 37.52 6.59 -13.45
CA PHE A 6 37.68 7.62 -14.48
C PHE A 6 36.50 7.65 -15.46
N PHE A 7 35.91 6.49 -15.77
CA PHE A 7 34.69 6.41 -16.57
C PHE A 7 33.50 7.08 -15.87
N ALA A 8 33.27 6.77 -14.59
CA ALA A 8 32.20 7.39 -13.80
C ALA A 8 32.35 8.92 -13.69
N LEU A 9 33.58 9.43 -13.52
CA LEU A 9 33.86 10.86 -13.51
C LEU A 9 33.53 11.52 -14.86
N LYS A 10 33.89 10.87 -15.97
CA LYS A 10 33.56 11.35 -17.31
C LYS A 10 32.05 11.40 -17.56
N GLU A 11 31.32 10.40 -17.08
CA GLU A 11 29.85 10.34 -17.20
C GLU A 11 29.17 11.41 -16.34
N LEU A 12 29.64 11.61 -15.10
CA LEU A 12 29.12 12.64 -14.19
C LEU A 12 29.27 14.05 -14.78
N LEU A 13 30.42 14.35 -15.40
CA LEU A 13 30.67 15.65 -16.03
C LEU A 13 29.71 15.96 -17.19
N GLY A 14 29.06 14.95 -17.78
CA GLY A 14 28.06 15.11 -18.82
C GLY A 14 26.61 15.23 -18.34
N ARG A 15 26.33 15.01 -17.04
CA ARG A 15 24.97 15.06 -16.51
C ARG A 15 24.43 16.49 -16.50
N LYS A 16 23.26 16.69 -17.07
CA LYS A 16 22.49 17.93 -16.96
C LYS A 16 21.49 17.80 -15.81
N PRO A 17 21.32 18.83 -14.97
CA PRO A 17 20.26 18.85 -13.95
C PRO A 17 18.89 18.65 -14.61
N LEU A 18 18.04 17.82 -13.98
CA LEU A 18 16.65 17.71 -14.37
C LEU A 18 15.93 18.96 -13.85
N TYR A 19 15.28 19.68 -14.77
CA TYR A 19 14.38 20.76 -14.38
C TYR A 19 13.06 20.16 -13.93
N ILE A 20 12.60 20.56 -12.75
CA ILE A 20 11.28 20.20 -12.24
C ILE A 20 10.39 21.40 -12.50
N ASP A 21 9.30 21.20 -13.24
CA ASP A 21 8.34 22.27 -13.47
C ASP A 21 7.77 22.76 -12.14
N ASP A 22 8.00 24.04 -11.84
CA ASP A 22 7.25 24.72 -10.81
C ASP A 22 5.84 24.94 -11.33
N LEU A 23 4.91 24.11 -10.85
CA LEU A 23 3.51 24.16 -11.27
C LEU A 23 2.81 25.45 -10.82
N GLY A 24 3.47 26.34 -10.07
CA GLY A 24 2.88 27.58 -9.54
C GLY A 24 1.69 27.31 -8.61
N LYS A 25 1.61 26.09 -8.07
CA LYS A 25 0.51 25.62 -7.21
C LYS A 25 0.83 25.89 -5.76
N LEU A 26 -0.19 26.22 -4.99
CA LEU A 26 -0.04 26.33 -3.54
C LEU A 26 0.27 24.94 -2.98
N THR A 27 1.12 24.87 -1.94
CA THR A 27 1.45 23.60 -1.28
C THR A 27 0.21 22.84 -0.84
N SER A 28 -0.84 23.55 -0.43
CA SER A 28 -2.15 23.00 -0.08
C SER A 28 -2.81 22.19 -1.20
N ASP A 29 -2.52 22.48 -2.46
CA ASP A 29 -3.21 21.88 -3.61
C ASP A 29 -2.74 20.44 -3.89
N TYR A 30 -1.52 20.10 -3.48
CA TYR A 30 -0.93 18.78 -3.71
C TYR A 30 -0.52 18.05 -2.43
N PHE A 31 -0.43 18.75 -1.29
CA PHE A 31 -0.14 18.12 -0.01
C PHE A 31 -1.21 17.07 0.34
N GLY A 32 -0.76 15.85 0.65
CA GLY A 32 -1.67 14.74 0.98
C GLY A 32 -2.57 14.30 -0.18
N LYS A 33 -2.32 14.74 -1.43
CA LYS A 33 -3.15 14.38 -2.60
C LYS A 33 -3.32 12.87 -2.76
N TYR A 34 -2.22 12.12 -2.59
CA TYR A 34 -2.17 10.66 -2.71
C TYR A 34 -2.21 9.95 -1.34
N VAL A 35 -2.90 10.54 -0.36
CA VAL A 35 -3.10 9.94 0.97
C VAL A 35 -4.59 9.79 1.22
N PHE A 36 -5.05 8.59 1.56
CA PHE A 36 -6.44 8.35 1.95
C PHE A 36 -6.69 8.84 3.39
N ASP A 37 -6.71 10.16 3.56
CA ASP A 37 -6.87 10.84 4.85
C ASP A 37 -8.32 10.91 5.34
N LYS A 38 -8.56 11.52 6.51
CA LYS A 38 -9.89 11.66 7.12
C LYS A 38 -10.92 12.34 6.21
N ALA A 39 -10.50 13.34 5.40
CA ALA A 39 -11.40 14.05 4.51
C ALA A 39 -11.84 13.16 3.34
N LYS A 40 -10.90 12.40 2.77
CA LYS A 40 -11.17 11.43 1.71
C LYS A 40 -11.97 10.26 2.25
N MET A 41 -11.60 9.70 3.40
CA MET A 41 -12.39 8.66 4.08
C MET A 41 -13.85 9.07 4.24
N LYS A 42 -14.14 10.32 4.64
CA LYS A 42 -15.52 10.81 4.77
C LYS A 42 -16.28 10.88 3.43
N LYS A 43 -15.58 11.05 2.31
CA LYS A 43 -16.16 11.05 0.94
C LYS A 43 -16.41 9.64 0.42
N TYR A 44 -15.51 8.69 0.68
CA TYR A 44 -15.54 7.35 0.07
C TYR A 44 -16.12 6.26 0.98
N LEU A 45 -16.17 6.47 2.30
CA LEU A 45 -16.70 5.50 3.25
C LEU A 45 -18.16 5.78 3.62
N SER A 46 -18.90 4.73 3.97
CA SER A 46 -20.19 4.87 4.63
C SER A 46 -20.02 5.61 5.96
N ARG A 47 -21.10 6.25 6.46
CA ARG A 47 -21.08 6.94 7.76
C ARG A 47 -20.64 6.00 8.89
N GLU A 48 -21.10 4.75 8.83
CA GLU A 48 -20.77 3.71 9.81
C GLU A 48 -19.29 3.32 9.72
N ALA A 49 -18.78 3.03 8.52
CA ALA A 49 -17.37 2.68 8.31
C ALA A 49 -16.42 3.81 8.72
N TYR A 50 -16.76 5.05 8.38
CA TYR A 50 -15.99 6.21 8.81
C TYR A 50 -15.94 6.32 10.34
N SER A 51 -17.10 6.21 11.01
CA SER A 51 -17.17 6.26 12.48
C SER A 51 -16.32 5.16 13.12
N HIS A 52 -16.39 3.94 12.60
CA HIS A 52 -15.61 2.81 13.10
C HIS A 52 -14.10 2.99 12.93
N VAL A 53 -13.64 3.52 11.79
CA VAL A 53 -12.22 3.83 11.57
C VAL A 53 -11.75 4.90 12.56
N MET A 54 -12.55 5.93 12.78
CA MET A 54 -12.23 6.99 13.74
C MET A 54 -12.19 6.45 15.18
N ASP A 55 -13.15 5.61 15.58
CA ASP A 55 -13.13 4.95 16.89
C ASP A 55 -11.91 4.04 17.07
N ALA A 56 -11.53 3.29 16.03
CA ALA A 56 -10.32 2.47 16.06
C ALA A 56 -9.04 3.31 16.23
N ILE A 57 -8.95 4.47 15.55
CA ILE A 57 -7.82 5.39 15.67
C ILE A 57 -7.78 6.05 17.05
N ASP A 58 -8.93 6.55 17.54
CA ASP A 58 -8.97 7.39 18.74
C ASP A 58 -9.02 6.56 20.04
N LYS A 59 -9.63 5.36 20.01
CA LYS A 59 -9.85 4.51 21.20
C LYS A 59 -9.05 3.20 21.18
N GLY A 60 -8.36 2.88 20.08
CA GLY A 60 -7.62 1.62 19.93
C GLY A 60 -8.53 0.38 19.81
N THR A 61 -9.79 0.55 19.41
CA THR A 61 -10.72 -0.57 19.21
C THR A 61 -10.39 -1.34 17.94
N ARG A 62 -10.73 -2.64 17.90
CA ARG A 62 -10.57 -3.46 16.69
C ARG A 62 -11.58 -3.07 15.61
N VAL A 63 -11.15 -3.15 14.35
CA VAL A 63 -12.02 -3.04 13.18
C VAL A 63 -12.69 -4.40 12.95
N ASP A 64 -14.02 -4.46 13.02
CA ASP A 64 -14.77 -5.68 12.72
C ASP A 64 -14.64 -6.04 11.24
N ARG A 65 -14.65 -7.34 10.93
CA ARG A 65 -14.48 -7.89 9.59
C ARG A 65 -15.54 -7.37 8.61
N LYS A 66 -16.80 -7.24 9.08
CA LYS A 66 -17.88 -6.65 8.27
C LYS A 66 -17.58 -5.21 7.87
N MET A 67 -16.97 -4.46 8.78
CA MET A 67 -16.61 -3.07 8.53
C MET A 67 -15.37 -2.97 7.64
N ALA A 68 -14.42 -3.89 7.80
CA ALA A 68 -13.23 -3.97 6.96
C ALA A 68 -13.57 -4.14 5.47
N ASP A 69 -14.59 -4.92 5.12
CA ASP A 69 -15.02 -5.06 3.73
C ASP A 69 -15.55 -3.73 3.16
N GLN A 70 -16.31 -2.97 3.95
CA GLN A 70 -16.77 -1.63 3.54
C GLN A 70 -15.60 -0.64 3.39
N ILE A 71 -14.63 -0.71 4.30
CA ILE A 71 -13.43 0.13 4.27
C ILE A 71 -12.59 -0.19 3.02
N ALA A 72 -12.36 -1.47 2.74
CA ALA A 72 -11.61 -1.93 1.58
C ALA A 72 -12.26 -1.48 0.27
N LEU A 73 -13.59 -1.57 0.17
CA LEU A 73 -14.31 -1.10 -1.01
C LEU A 73 -14.09 0.41 -1.26
N GLY A 74 -14.22 1.23 -0.21
CA GLY A 74 -14.02 2.68 -0.31
C GLY A 74 -12.57 3.08 -0.58
N MET A 75 -11.62 2.39 0.06
CA MET A 75 -10.18 2.55 -0.22
C MET A 75 -9.84 2.23 -1.67
N LYS A 76 -10.36 1.11 -2.19
CA LYS A 76 -10.16 0.68 -3.58
C LYS A 76 -10.73 1.71 -4.55
N ALA A 77 -11.95 2.19 -4.32
CA ALA A 77 -12.59 3.20 -5.17
C ALA A 77 -11.74 4.48 -5.27
N TRP A 78 -11.22 4.97 -4.13
CA TRP A 78 -10.31 6.11 -4.11
C TRP A 78 -8.98 5.82 -4.83
N ALA A 79 -8.42 4.63 -4.62
CA ALA A 79 -7.14 4.24 -5.23
C ALA A 79 -7.24 4.16 -6.76
N ILE A 80 -8.33 3.55 -7.28
CA ILE A 80 -8.59 3.46 -8.72
C ILE A 80 -8.83 4.85 -9.33
N GLU A 81 -9.52 5.76 -8.64
CA GLU A 81 -9.68 7.16 -9.09
C GLU A 81 -8.30 7.86 -9.22
N ASN A 82 -7.31 7.43 -8.43
CA ASN A 82 -5.92 7.87 -8.52
C ASN A 82 -5.04 6.99 -9.43
N LYS A 83 -5.64 6.12 -10.25
CA LYS A 83 -4.99 5.23 -11.22
C LYS A 83 -4.11 4.14 -10.60
N ALA A 84 -4.34 3.79 -9.34
CA ALA A 84 -3.68 2.63 -8.73
C ALA A 84 -4.25 1.33 -9.33
N THR A 85 -3.36 0.39 -9.66
CA THR A 85 -3.71 -0.93 -10.21
C THR A 85 -3.35 -2.07 -9.25
N HIS A 86 -2.51 -1.78 -8.26
CA HIS A 86 -1.99 -2.72 -7.28
C HIS A 86 -2.11 -2.15 -5.87
N TYR A 87 -2.08 -3.03 -4.88
CA TYR A 87 -1.91 -2.71 -3.47
C TYR A 87 -0.72 -3.49 -2.91
N THR A 88 -0.24 -3.03 -1.75
CA THR A 88 0.81 -3.71 -0.98
C THR A 88 0.60 -3.48 0.50
N HIS A 89 0.95 -4.46 1.32
CA HIS A 89 1.11 -4.25 2.76
C HIS A 89 2.49 -3.66 2.99
N TRP A 90 2.54 -2.34 3.16
CA TRP A 90 3.79 -1.64 3.38
C TRP A 90 4.19 -1.74 4.86
N PHE A 91 5.32 -2.40 5.14
CA PHE A 91 5.90 -2.53 6.48
C PHE A 91 7.43 -2.55 6.41
N HIS A 92 8.07 -2.29 7.55
CA HIS A 92 9.53 -2.33 7.67
C HIS A 92 9.94 -3.56 8.50
N PRO A 93 10.46 -4.64 7.88
CA PRO A 93 10.89 -5.81 8.62
C PRO A 93 12.17 -5.53 9.42
N LEU A 94 12.43 -6.31 10.47
CA LEU A 94 13.64 -6.20 11.32
C LEU A 94 14.91 -6.75 10.64
N THR A 95 14.90 -6.89 9.31
CA THR A 95 15.99 -7.45 8.51
C THR A 95 16.80 -6.38 7.76
N ASP A 96 16.56 -5.10 8.03
CA ASP A 96 17.16 -3.92 7.35
C ASP A 96 16.93 -3.88 5.82
N ALA A 97 16.13 -4.80 5.27
CA ALA A 97 15.74 -4.86 3.86
C ALA A 97 14.26 -4.47 3.69
N THR A 98 13.90 -3.92 2.54
CA THR A 98 12.48 -3.66 2.22
C THR A 98 11.82 -4.94 1.74
N ALA A 99 10.72 -5.34 2.37
CA ALA A 99 9.84 -6.40 1.88
C ALA A 99 8.55 -5.76 1.37
N GLU A 100 8.39 -5.70 0.05
CA GLU A 100 7.15 -5.27 -0.58
C GLU A 100 6.69 -6.33 -1.59
N LYS A 101 5.39 -6.54 -1.66
CA LYS A 101 4.76 -7.40 -2.66
C LYS A 101 3.59 -6.64 -3.26
N HIS A 102 3.58 -6.51 -4.59
CA HIS A 102 2.50 -5.84 -5.30
C HIS A 102 1.49 -6.86 -5.77
N ASP A 103 0.28 -6.78 -5.22
CA ASP A 103 -0.85 -7.60 -5.62
C ASP A 103 -1.82 -6.73 -6.43
N ALA A 104 -2.24 -7.23 -7.59
CA ALA A 104 -3.21 -6.53 -8.42
C ALA A 104 -4.62 -6.62 -7.81
N PHE A 105 -5.47 -5.64 -8.09
CA PHE A 105 -6.89 -5.72 -7.70
C PHE A 105 -7.66 -6.80 -8.47
N ILE A 106 -7.07 -7.41 -9.50
CA ILE A 106 -7.75 -8.33 -10.40
C ILE A 106 -8.09 -9.66 -9.69
N GLU A 107 -9.36 -10.04 -9.75
CA GLU A 107 -9.89 -11.33 -9.31
C GLU A 107 -10.73 -11.95 -10.45
N LEU A 108 -10.69 -13.27 -10.58
CA LEU A 108 -11.52 -14.01 -11.52
C LEU A 108 -12.89 -14.25 -10.90
N ASP A 109 -13.95 -13.92 -11.63
CA ASP A 109 -15.31 -14.28 -11.26
C ASP A 109 -15.58 -15.77 -11.56
N ASN A 110 -16.47 -16.38 -10.80
CA ASN A 110 -16.90 -17.77 -10.95
C ASN A 110 -17.54 -18.05 -12.32
N ALA A 111 -17.96 -17.00 -13.04
CA ALA A 111 -18.49 -17.07 -14.40
C ALA A 111 -17.43 -16.90 -15.51
N GLY A 112 -16.13 -16.84 -15.17
CA GLY A 112 -15.05 -16.63 -16.14
C GLY A 112 -14.82 -15.16 -16.52
N GLY A 113 -15.47 -14.23 -15.81
CA GLY A 113 -15.23 -12.79 -15.92
C GLY A 113 -14.04 -12.32 -15.07
N VAL A 114 -13.69 -11.05 -15.22
CA VAL A 114 -12.64 -10.39 -14.43
C VAL A 114 -13.24 -9.22 -13.69
N VAL A 115 -12.96 -9.12 -12.40
CA VAL A 115 -13.42 -8.02 -11.55
C VAL A 115 -12.25 -7.44 -10.77
N GLU A 116 -12.32 -6.14 -10.46
CA GLU A 116 -11.38 -5.50 -9.55
C GLU A 116 -11.95 -5.52 -8.13
N SER A 117 -11.21 -6.09 -7.18
CA SER A 117 -11.63 -6.36 -5.82
C SER A 117 -10.50 -6.08 -4.84
N LEU A 118 -10.88 -5.61 -3.65
CA LEU A 118 -9.99 -5.49 -2.49
C LEU A 118 -10.79 -5.98 -1.31
N ASN A 119 -10.37 -7.09 -0.72
CA ASN A 119 -11.10 -7.76 0.35
C ASN A 119 -10.73 -7.17 1.72
N GLY A 120 -11.72 -6.97 2.61
CA GLY A 120 -11.49 -6.49 3.97
C GLY A 120 -10.62 -7.41 4.81
N LYS A 121 -10.58 -8.71 4.46
CA LYS A 121 -9.63 -9.67 5.05
C LYS A 121 -8.17 -9.28 4.89
N LEU A 122 -7.83 -8.45 3.92
CA LEU A 122 -6.47 -7.95 3.73
C LEU A 122 -6.16 -6.78 4.66
N LEU A 123 -7.17 -6.10 5.23
CA LEU A 123 -6.97 -4.96 6.11
C LEU A 123 -6.90 -5.35 7.60
N VAL A 124 -7.43 -6.52 7.94
CA VAL A 124 -7.51 -7.00 9.31
C VAL A 124 -6.53 -8.13 9.47
N GLN A 125 -5.85 -8.15 10.62
CA GLN A 125 -4.90 -9.20 11.01
C GLN A 125 -5.46 -10.59 10.63
N GLN A 126 -4.79 -11.25 9.69
CA GLN A 126 -5.11 -12.64 9.37
C GLN A 126 -4.52 -13.58 10.43
N GLU A 127 -4.90 -14.86 10.37
CA GLU A 127 -4.27 -15.86 11.24
C GLU A 127 -2.74 -15.79 11.09
N PRO A 128 -1.99 -15.86 12.20
CA PRO A 128 -0.54 -15.81 12.15
C PRO A 128 -0.04 -16.95 11.28
N ASP A 129 0.49 -16.62 10.10
CA ASP A 129 1.20 -17.57 9.26
C ASP A 129 2.48 -17.97 10.01
N ALA A 130 2.41 -19.14 10.64
CA ALA A 130 3.47 -19.69 11.49
C ALA A 130 4.76 -20.02 10.74
N SER A 131 4.86 -19.71 9.44
CA SER A 131 6.08 -19.83 8.63
C SER A 131 7.22 -18.92 9.08
N SER A 132 6.94 -17.89 9.89
CA SER A 132 7.96 -17.01 10.49
C SER A 132 8.52 -17.53 11.82
N PHE A 133 7.94 -18.59 12.41
CA PHE A 133 8.47 -19.20 13.63
C PHE A 133 9.53 -20.28 13.32
N PRO A 134 10.58 -20.44 14.15
CA PRO A 134 11.66 -21.40 13.93
C PRO A 134 11.25 -22.90 14.06
N SER A 135 9.96 -23.21 14.06
CA SER A 135 9.45 -24.58 14.17
C SER A 135 8.93 -25.08 12.82
N GLY A 136 9.84 -25.57 11.99
CA GLY A 136 9.62 -26.73 11.12
C GLY A 136 8.41 -26.74 10.17
N GLY A 137 8.05 -25.60 9.55
CA GLY A 137 7.07 -25.54 8.46
C GLY A 137 7.75 -25.45 7.09
N ILE A 138 7.27 -26.22 6.11
CA ILE A 138 7.84 -26.49 4.77
C ILE A 138 7.96 -25.26 3.82
N ARG A 139 7.86 -24.02 4.32
CA ARG A 139 7.92 -22.80 3.48
C ARG A 139 9.14 -21.95 3.82
N ASN A 140 9.89 -21.56 2.78
CA ASN A 140 11.08 -20.74 2.90
C ASN A 140 10.73 -19.34 3.43
N THR A 141 11.57 -18.82 4.33
CA THR A 141 11.43 -17.53 5.01
C THR A 141 11.36 -16.30 4.09
N PHE A 142 11.67 -16.41 2.80
CA PHE A 142 11.45 -15.32 1.84
C PHE A 142 9.96 -15.03 1.58
N GLU A 143 9.07 -15.94 1.98
CA GLU A 143 7.61 -15.79 1.85
C GLU A 143 6.94 -15.21 3.10
N ALA A 144 7.70 -14.80 4.11
CA ALA A 144 7.15 -14.20 5.32
C ALA A 144 6.39 -12.91 4.98
N ARG A 145 5.10 -12.89 5.29
CA ARG A 145 4.16 -11.81 4.95
C ARG A 145 3.77 -11.05 6.20
N GLY A 146 3.72 -9.72 6.11
CA GLY A 146 2.92 -8.92 7.02
C GLY A 146 1.44 -9.15 6.66
N TYR A 147 0.72 -9.84 7.53
CA TYR A 147 -0.74 -9.97 7.48
C TYR A 147 -1.38 -9.06 8.52
#